data_AF-A0A846ZUK2-F1
#
_entry.id   AF-A0A846ZUK2-F1
#
_cell.length_a   1.000
_cell.length_b   1.000
_cell.length_c   1.000
_cell.angle_alpha   90.00
_cell.angle_beta   90.00
_cell.angle_gamma   90.00
#
_symmetry.space_group_name_H-M   'P 1'
#
loop_
_entity.id
_entity.type
_entity.pdbx_description
1 polymer ?
#
loop_
_entity_poly.entity_id
_entity_poly.type
_entity_poly.pdbx_seq_one_letter_code
_entity_poly.pdbx_strand_id
1 'polypeptide(L)'
;MKKIVQTALLSGFIVLITATFGFAQFSTGTHSAFPFFHLGCLIVGGLIIVSLKRKYDKLYLSEAIGSFALYAILVALFTAPVVDAIKTMIA
;
A
#
# COMPACT_ATOMS: atom_id res chain seq x y z
N MET A 1 -9.98 19.71 -15.12
CA MET A 1 -8.97 19.82 -14.03
C MET A 1 -9.13 18.76 -12.94
N LYS A 2 -10.36 18.45 -12.46
CA LYS A 2 -10.62 17.44 -11.41
C LYS A 2 -10.02 16.05 -11.70
N LYS A 3 -10.08 15.58 -12.95
CA LYS A 3 -9.49 14.30 -13.38
C LYS A 3 -7.96 14.29 -13.34
N ILE A 4 -7.31 15.39 -13.74
CA ILE A 4 -5.83 15.52 -13.74
C ILE A 4 -5.30 15.49 -12.29
N VAL A 5 -5.95 16.21 -11.38
CA VAL A 5 -5.61 16.21 -9.95
C VAL A 5 -5.76 14.81 -9.36
N GLN A 6 -6.84 14.11 -9.70
CA GLN A 6 -7.08 12.74 -9.25
C GLN A 6 -6.03 11.74 -9.78
N THR A 7 -5.65 11.84 -11.06
CA THR A 7 -4.60 11.01 -11.64
C THR A 7 -3.24 11.30 -11.00
N ALA A 8 -2.89 12.58 -10.79
CA ALA A 8 -1.65 12.98 -10.14
C ALA A 8 -1.57 12.49 -8.68
N LEU A 9 -2.70 12.50 -7.96
CA LEU A 9 -2.77 12.04 -6.58
C LEU A 9 -2.63 10.52 -6.49
N LEU A 10 -3.24 9.76 -7.41
CA LEU A 10 -3.06 8.31 -7.51
C LEU A 10 -1.61 7.96 -7.85
N SER A 11 -1.00 8.62 -8.85
CA SER A 11 0.39 8.36 -9.20
C SER A 11 1.35 8.72 -8.06
N GLY A 12 1.12 9.84 -7.38
CA GLY A 12 1.90 10.24 -6.20
C GLY A 12 1.79 9.21 -5.08
N PHE A 13 0.59 8.69 -4.82
CA PHE A 13 0.36 7.65 -3.82
C PHE A 13 1.12 6.36 -4.13
N ILE A 14 1.10 5.91 -5.39
CA ILE A 14 1.82 4.71 -5.83
C ILE A 14 3.34 4.91 -5.69
N VAL A 15 3.85 6.08 -6.08
CA VAL A 15 5.28 6.41 -5.94
C VAL A 15 5.69 6.41 -4.47
N LEU A 16 4.90 7.02 -3.59
CA LEU A 16 5.18 7.06 -2.15
C LEU A 16 5.15 5.66 -1.53
N ILE A 17 4.16 4.82 -1.86
CA ILE A 17 4.14 3.41 -1.40
C ILE A 17 5.39 2.68 -1.86
N THR A 18 5.75 2.82 -3.14
CA THR A 18 6.94 2.16 -3.69
C THR A 18 8.21 2.63 -2.99
N ALA A 19 8.33 3.94 -2.71
CA ALA A 19 9.45 4.50 -1.97
C ALA A 19 9.53 3.97 -0.53
N THR A 20 8.39 3.85 0.18
CA THR A 20 8.33 3.30 1.54
C THR A 20 8.81 1.84 1.58
N PHE A 21 8.36 1.01 0.64
CA PHE A 21 8.81 -0.38 0.55
C PHE A 21 10.28 -0.49 0.13
N GLY A 22 10.75 0.38 -0.77
CA GLY A 22 12.17 0.46 -1.13
C GLY A 22 13.06 0.85 0.06
N PHE A 23 12.63 1.81 0.87
CA PHE A 23 13.33 2.20 2.10
C PHE A 23 13.33 1.06 3.13
N ALA A 24 12.20 0.36 3.30
CA ALA A 24 12.10 -0.78 4.21
C ALA A 24 12.99 -1.97 3.77
N GLN A 25 13.19 -2.18 2.47
CA GLN A 25 14.14 -3.17 1.97
C GLN A 25 15.59 -2.76 2.27
N PHE A 26 15.91 -1.48 2.11
CA PHE A 26 17.24 -0.95 2.40
C PHE A 26 17.57 -1.04 3.90
N SER A 27 16.62 -0.71 4.79
CA SER A 27 16.83 -0.71 6.24
C SER A 27 16.92 -2.11 6.85
N THR A 28 16.34 -3.12 6.22
CA THR A 28 16.31 -4.49 6.76
C THR A 28 17.62 -5.26 6.56
N GLY A 29 18.53 -4.78 5.69
CA GLY A 29 19.93 -5.22 5.53
C GLY A 29 20.15 -6.67 5.04
N THR A 30 19.33 -7.61 5.50
CA THR A 30 19.29 -9.02 5.11
C THR A 30 17.95 -9.32 4.45
N HIS A 31 18.00 -10.02 3.32
CA HIS A 31 16.82 -10.32 2.48
C HIS A 31 15.75 -11.14 3.23
N SER A 32 16.11 -11.81 4.33
CA SER A 32 15.21 -12.65 5.13
C SER A 32 14.18 -11.87 5.96
N ALA A 33 14.41 -10.58 6.24
CA ALA A 33 13.53 -9.76 7.08
C ALA A 33 12.51 -8.94 6.29
N PHE A 34 12.66 -8.83 4.96
CA PHE A 34 11.77 -8.04 4.14
C PHE A 34 10.49 -8.81 3.77
N PRO A 35 9.29 -8.22 3.96
CA PRO A 35 8.03 -8.92 3.78
C PRO A 35 7.60 -8.97 2.29
N PHE A 36 8.33 -9.72 1.46
CA PHE A 36 8.04 -9.86 0.01
C PHE A 36 6.62 -10.36 -0.30
N PHE A 37 6.12 -11.30 0.51
CA PHE A 37 4.76 -11.80 0.35
C PHE A 37 3.71 -10.70 0.55
N HIS A 38 3.89 -9.86 1.58
CA HIS A 38 2.98 -8.75 1.86
C HIS A 38 3.04 -7.67 0.78
N LEU A 39 4.24 -7.39 0.25
CA LEU A 39 4.39 -6.52 -0.92
C LEU A 39 3.63 -7.09 -2.13
N GLY A 40 3.77 -8.38 -2.41
CA GLY A 40 3.04 -9.07 -3.47
C GLY A 40 1.52 -8.98 -3.28
N CYS A 41 1.02 -9.20 -2.06
CA CYS A 41 -0.39 -9.01 -1.71
C CYS A 41 -0.83 -7.56 -1.97
N LEU A 42 -0.02 -6.56 -1.59
CA LEU A 42 -0.33 -5.15 -1.81
C LEU A 42 -0.48 -4.82 -3.30
N ILE A 43 0.43 -5.34 -4.14
CA ILE A 43 0.34 -5.18 -5.60
C ILE A 43 -0.93 -5.84 -6.14
N VAL A 44 -1.17 -7.11 -5.80
CA VAL A 44 -2.33 -7.86 -6.30
C VAL A 44 -3.64 -7.22 -5.84
N GLY A 45 -3.74 -6.85 -4.57
CA GLY A 45 -4.92 -6.17 -4.04
C GLY A 45 -5.15 -4.78 -4.66
N GLY A 46 -4.07 -4.03 -4.92
CA GLY A 46 -4.14 -2.76 -5.65
C GLY A 46 -4.70 -2.95 -7.07
N LEU A 47 -4.20 -3.96 -7.79
CA LEU A 47 -4.69 -4.30 -9.13
C LEU A 47 -6.17 -4.73 -9.11
N ILE A 48 -6.60 -5.47 -8.09
CA ILE A 48 -8.00 -5.87 -7.92
C ILE A 48 -8.89 -4.64 -7.71
N ILE A 49 -8.50 -3.71 -6.84
CA ILE A 49 -9.27 -2.49 -6.56
C ILE A 49 -9.37 -1.61 -7.80
N VAL A 50 -8.27 -1.45 -8.55
CA VAL A 50 -8.26 -0.73 -9.83
C VAL A 50 -9.16 -1.42 -10.86
N SER A 51 -9.12 -2.75 -10.92
CA SER A 51 -9.97 -3.55 -11.81
C SER A 51 -11.46 -3.38 -11.47
N LEU A 52 -11.81 -3.36 -10.17
CA LEU A 52 -13.17 -3.08 -9.71
C LEU A 52 -13.60 -1.67 -10.08
N LYS A 53 -12.75 -0.66 -9.90
CA LYS A 53 -13.07 0.72 -10.31
C LYS A 53 -13.31 0.84 -11.81
N ARG A 54 -12.55 0.09 -12.63
CA ARG A 54 -12.72 0.07 -14.09
C ARG A 54 -13.99 -0.69 -14.52
N LYS A 55 -14.39 -1.73 -13.77
CA LYS A 55 -15.58 -2.53 -14.05
C LYS A 55 -16.88 -1.84 -13.60
N TYR A 56 -16.85 -1.13 -12.48
CA TYR A 56 -18.03 -0.51 -11.87
C TYR A 56 -17.92 1.02 -11.92
N ASP A 57 -18.64 1.65 -12.86
CA ASP A 57 -18.56 3.10 -13.07
C ASP A 57 -19.05 3.91 -11.86
N LYS A 58 -20.04 3.37 -11.13
CA LYS A 58 -20.60 3.96 -9.89
C LYS A 58 -19.66 3.99 -8.70
N LEU A 59 -18.56 3.22 -8.71
CA LEU A 59 -17.59 3.24 -7.62
C LEU A 59 -16.83 4.57 -7.67
N TYR A 60 -16.86 5.39 -6.61
CA TYR A 60 -16.14 6.66 -6.65
C TYR A 60 -14.62 6.42 -6.56
N LEU A 61 -13.84 7.30 -7.20
CA LEU A 61 -12.38 7.19 -7.15
C LEU A 61 -11.86 7.35 -5.71
N SER A 62 -12.48 8.21 -4.91
CA SER A 62 -12.14 8.39 -3.50
C SER A 62 -12.38 7.13 -2.68
N GLU A 63 -13.42 6.36 -2.99
CA GLU A 63 -13.69 5.07 -2.34
C GLU A 63 -12.61 4.06 -2.70
N ALA A 64 -12.24 3.95 -3.98
CA ALA A 64 -11.16 3.07 -4.41
C ALA A 64 -9.82 3.39 -3.74
N ILE A 65 -9.48 4.68 -3.63
CA ILE A 65 -8.27 5.15 -2.94
C ILE A 65 -8.35 4.85 -1.45
N GLY A 66 -9.49 5.12 -0.81
CA GLY A 66 -9.72 4.83 0.61
C GLY A 66 -9.63 3.33 0.92
N SER A 67 -10.26 2.48 0.09
CA SER A 67 -10.18 1.02 0.21
C SER A 67 -8.74 0.52 0.05
N PHE A 68 -7.99 1.08 -0.89
CA PHE A 68 -6.58 0.70 -1.08
C PHE A 68 -5.70 1.15 0.09
N ALA A 69 -5.95 2.33 0.67
CA ALA A 69 -5.24 2.80 1.86
C ALA A 69 -5.52 1.90 3.08
N LEU A 70 -6.78 1.54 3.33
CA LEU A 70 -7.15 0.62 4.41
C LEU A 70 -6.54 -0.77 4.20
N TYR A 71 -6.54 -1.26 2.96
CA TYR A 71 -5.89 -2.53 2.62
C TYR A 71 -4.37 -2.48 2.86
N ALA A 72 -3.71 -1.39 2.48
CA ALA A 72 -2.28 -1.20 2.72
C ALA A 72 -1.95 -1.21 4.23
N ILE A 73 -2.76 -0.55 5.05
CA ILE A 73 -2.60 -0.55 6.52
C ILE A 73 -2.77 -1.96 7.08
N LEU A 74 -3.83 -2.67 6.67
CA LEU A 74 -4.08 -4.05 7.09
C LEU A 74 -2.88 -4.95 6.78
N VAL A 75 -2.38 -4.89 5.54
CA VAL A 75 -1.22 -5.68 5.10
C VAL A 75 0.04 -5.29 5.87
N ALA A 76 0.27 -4.00 6.11
CA ALA A 76 1.45 -3.52 6.84
C ALA A 76 1.49 -4.00 8.30
N LEU A 77 0.34 -4.03 8.98
CA LEU A 77 0.25 -4.47 10.38
C LEU A 77 0.73 -5.91 10.61
N PHE A 78 0.62 -6.78 9.62
CA PHE A 78 1.05 -8.18 9.71
C PHE A 78 2.50 -8.42 9.27
N THR A 79 3.26 -7.36 9.00
CA THR A 79 4.70 -7.48 8.69
C THR A 79 5.54 -7.53 9.96
N ALA A 80 6.59 -8.36 9.96
CA ALA A 80 7.50 -8.49 11.11
C ALA A 80 8.06 -7.14 11.60
N PRO A 81 8.52 -6.20 10.73
CA PRO A 81 9.01 -4.89 11.19
C PRO A 81 7.96 -4.06 11.94
N VAL A 82 6.70 -4.08 11.49
CA VAL A 82 5.63 -3.32 12.13
C VAL A 82 5.21 -3.96 13.46
N VAL A 83 5.14 -5.28 13.51
CA VAL A 83 4.86 -6.01 14.76
C VAL A 83 5.94 -5.73 15.80
N ASP A 84 7.21 -5.73 15.42
CA ASP A 84 8.31 -5.45 16.35
C ASP A 84 8.36 -3.99 16.78
N ALA A 85 8.02 -3.04 15.89
CA ALA A 85 7.84 -1.64 16.26
C ALA A 85 6.72 -1.47 17.30
N ILE A 86 5.57 -2.13 17.11
CA ILE A 86 4.45 -2.08 18.06
C ILE A 86 4.87 -2.66 19.42
N LYS A 87 5.56 -3.80 19.44
CA LYS A 87 6.09 -4.38 20.70
C LYS A 87 6.99 -3.39 21.44
N THR A 88 7.83 -2.67 20.71
CA THR A 88 8.76 -1.67 21.29
C THR A 88 8.04 -0.45 21.85
N MET A 89 6.86 -0.10 21.32
CA MET A 89 6.06 1.02 21.82
C MET A 89 5.21 0.69 23.06
N ILE A 90 4.88 -0.58 23.25
CA ILE A 90 4.07 -1.06 24.38
C ILE A 90 4.94 -1.44 25.59
N ALA A 91 6.18 -1.89 25.34
CA ALA A 91 7.19 -2.21 26.35
C ALA A 91 7.83 -0.95 26.95
#